data_AF-A0A517RA96-F1
#
_entry.id   AF-A0A517RA96-F1
#
_cell.length_a   1.000
_cell.length_b   1.000
_cell.length_c   1.000
_cell.angle_alpha   90.00
_cell.angle_beta   90.00
_cell.angle_gamma   90.00
#
_symmetry.space_group_name_H-M   'P 1'
#
loop_
_entity.id
_entity.type
_entity.pdbx_description
1 polymer ?
#
loop_
_entity_poly.entity_id
_entity_poly.type
_entity_poly.pdbx_seq_one_letter_code
_entity_poly.pdbx_strand_id
1 'polypeptide(L)'
;MTEAASNSDRISGEQWLRGTSTSLKRTRQGFTLFLYGCILVCLAALGVLYFEFSTELLSVVMQVLPVTALMGNLIIFAGALLLFSVPTEVNSRGLLIGASVGFFAKVIFAGTVFWGPGFLGLPLALCLKLAAYIGLILFALFLRNLLLYLNRSDQLLKVYGLLVTSVLFLLGSWCMELVMDLGLIKFTLIHIYSVMLVGLFLYPCLFYSLKKVLAP
;
A
#
# COMPACT_ATOMS: atom_id res chain seq x y z
N MET A 1 -35.04 6.77 -36.65
CA MET A 1 -33.68 7.34 -36.79
C MET A 1 -33.50 8.41 -35.73
N THR A 2 -32.89 8.09 -34.59
CA THR A 2 -32.10 8.99 -33.70
C THR A 2 -31.68 8.24 -32.43
N GLU A 3 -30.74 7.30 -32.58
CA GLU A 3 -30.08 6.58 -31.47
C GLU A 3 -28.57 6.92 -31.36
N ALA A 4 -28.13 8.00 -32.00
CA ALA A 4 -26.70 8.23 -32.25
C ALA A 4 -26.07 9.43 -31.49
N ALA A 5 -26.78 10.07 -30.55
CA ALA A 5 -26.32 11.36 -29.99
C ALA A 5 -25.94 11.38 -28.50
N SER A 6 -25.99 10.26 -27.76
CA SER A 6 -25.69 10.28 -26.30
C SER A 6 -24.50 9.42 -25.86
N ASN A 7 -23.73 8.82 -26.77
CA ASN A 7 -22.57 7.98 -26.44
C ASN A 7 -21.22 8.62 -26.74
N SER A 8 -21.15 9.91 -27.13
CA SER A 8 -19.91 10.56 -27.59
C SER A 8 -18.95 11.00 -26.48
N ASP A 9 -19.40 11.10 -25.23
CA ASP A 9 -18.60 11.73 -24.16
C ASP A 9 -18.01 10.74 -23.16
N ARG A 10 -18.08 9.45 -23.45
CA ARG A 10 -17.49 8.41 -22.61
C ARG A 10 -16.09 8.12 -23.14
N ILE A 11 -15.08 8.81 -22.62
CA ILE A 11 -13.68 8.57 -23.01
C ILE A 11 -13.37 7.13 -22.62
N SER A 12 -13.15 6.26 -23.61
CA SER A 12 -12.78 4.88 -23.27
C SER A 12 -11.43 4.88 -22.56
N GLY A 13 -11.21 3.97 -21.60
CA GLY A 13 -9.94 3.92 -20.87
C GLY A 13 -8.71 3.79 -21.79
N GLU A 14 -8.88 3.17 -22.96
CA GLU A 14 -7.88 3.11 -24.01
C GLU A 14 -7.60 4.47 -24.68
N GLN A 15 -8.60 5.34 -24.83
CA GLN A 15 -8.44 6.71 -25.31
C GLN A 15 -7.77 7.60 -24.25
N TRP A 16 -8.10 7.41 -22.96
CA TRP A 16 -7.44 8.12 -21.87
C TRP A 16 -5.94 7.83 -21.78
N LEU A 17 -5.52 6.58 -22.06
CA LEU A 17 -4.11 6.19 -22.16
C LEU A 17 -3.39 6.79 -23.39
N ARG A 18 -4.11 7.06 -24.48
CA ARG A 18 -3.53 7.66 -25.70
C ARG A 18 -3.43 9.19 -25.63
N GLY A 19 -4.20 9.84 -24.76
CA GLY A 19 -4.15 11.29 -24.57
C GLY A 19 -3.00 11.72 -23.65
N THR A 20 -2.22 12.71 -24.06
CA THR A 20 -1.25 13.45 -23.22
C THR A 20 -1.97 14.40 -22.23
N SER A 21 -2.99 13.90 -21.53
CA SER A 21 -3.76 14.69 -20.59
C SER A 21 -2.96 14.94 -19.30
N THR A 22 -3.13 16.12 -18.69
CA THR A 22 -2.55 16.47 -17.39
C THR A 22 -3.01 15.51 -16.27
N SER A 23 -4.19 14.92 -16.42
CA SER A 23 -4.74 13.90 -15.51
C SER A 23 -3.91 12.60 -15.52
N LEU A 24 -3.50 12.11 -16.70
CA LEU A 24 -2.69 10.90 -16.85
C LEU A 24 -1.28 11.12 -16.27
N LYS A 25 -0.68 12.30 -16.49
CA LYS A 25 0.64 12.65 -15.93
C LYS A 25 0.63 12.65 -14.40
N ARG A 26 -0.41 13.22 -13.77
CA ARG A 26 -0.58 13.20 -12.31
C ARG A 26 -0.83 11.79 -11.78
N THR A 27 -1.62 10.99 -12.46
CA THR A 27 -1.85 9.57 -12.09
C THR A 27 -0.55 8.76 -12.16
N ARG A 28 0.28 8.95 -13.20
CA ARG A 28 1.61 8.31 -13.32
C ARG A 28 2.55 8.72 -12.19
N GLN A 29 2.55 10.01 -11.83
CA GLN A 29 3.31 10.51 -10.69
C GLN A 29 2.81 9.89 -9.38
N GLY A 30 1.49 9.81 -9.18
CA GLY A 30 0.88 9.16 -8.02
C GLY A 30 1.28 7.69 -7.86
N PHE A 31 1.19 6.90 -8.93
CA PHE A 31 1.68 5.52 -8.93
C PHE A 31 3.19 5.40 -8.68
N THR A 32 3.98 6.36 -9.16
CA THR A 32 5.44 6.38 -8.93
C THR A 32 5.76 6.65 -7.47
N LEU A 33 5.14 7.68 -6.88
CA LEU A 33 5.31 7.98 -5.46
C LEU A 33 4.86 6.79 -4.61
N PHE A 34 3.67 6.24 -4.89
CA PHE A 34 3.17 5.08 -4.15
C PHE A 34 4.15 3.91 -4.16
N LEU A 35 4.71 3.57 -5.33
CA LEU A 35 5.73 2.51 -5.45
C LEU A 35 6.99 2.85 -4.65
N TYR A 36 7.49 4.08 -4.77
CA TYR A 36 8.70 4.50 -4.06
C TYR A 36 8.52 4.43 -2.54
N GLY A 37 7.35 4.87 -2.05
CA GLY A 37 6.99 4.75 -0.64
C GLY A 37 6.88 3.29 -0.19
N CYS A 38 6.30 2.41 -1.01
CA CYS A 38 6.29 0.96 -0.72
C CYS A 38 7.71 0.39 -0.62
N ILE A 39 8.60 0.72 -1.55
CA ILE A 39 10.00 0.26 -1.53
C ILE A 39 10.72 0.75 -0.27
N LEU A 40 10.53 2.02 0.11
CA LEU A 40 11.10 2.59 1.35
C LEU A 40 10.62 1.87 2.60
N VAL A 41 9.32 1.60 2.72
CA VAL A 41 8.76 0.83 3.85
C VAL A 41 9.32 -0.59 3.86
N CYS A 42 9.46 -1.22 2.69
CA CYS A 42 10.05 -2.55 2.59
C CYS A 42 11.52 -2.56 3.03
N LEU A 43 12.30 -1.58 2.58
CA LEU A 43 13.71 -1.45 2.94
C LEU A 43 13.89 -1.20 4.44
N ALA A 44 13.02 -0.37 5.03
CA ALA A 44 13.01 -0.11 6.46
C ALA A 44 12.68 -1.38 7.27
N ALA A 45 11.69 -2.16 6.84
CA ALA A 45 11.35 -3.42 7.51
C ALA A 45 12.46 -4.48 7.38
N LEU A 46 13.10 -4.60 6.20
CA LEU A 46 14.26 -5.49 6.01
C LEU A 46 15.44 -5.06 6.88
N GLY A 47 15.68 -3.75 7.00
CA GLY A 47 16.68 -3.21 7.89
C GLY A 47 16.41 -3.60 9.34
N VAL A 48 15.21 -3.36 9.85
CA VAL A 48 14.83 -3.74 11.23
C VAL A 48 15.14 -5.21 11.49
N LEU A 49 14.72 -6.11 10.60
CA LEU A 49 14.97 -7.54 10.75
C LEU A 49 16.45 -7.89 10.69
N TYR A 50 17.22 -7.31 9.76
CA TYR A 50 18.65 -7.57 9.66
C TYR A 50 19.38 -7.17 10.95
N PHE A 51 19.09 -5.99 11.49
CA PHE A 51 19.75 -5.47 12.70
C PHE A 51 19.27 -6.19 13.97
N GLU A 52 17.98 -6.55 14.05
CA GLU A 52 17.42 -7.31 15.19
C GLU A 52 18.05 -8.71 15.31
N PHE A 53 18.39 -9.35 14.19
CA PHE A 53 18.96 -10.71 14.18
C PHE A 53 20.48 -10.80 14.04
N SER A 54 21.17 -9.76 13.54
CA SER A 54 22.60 -9.87 13.15
C SER A 54 23.58 -9.05 13.99
N THR A 55 23.15 -8.00 14.70
CA THR A 55 24.11 -7.05 15.32
C THR A 55 23.59 -6.37 16.59
N GLU A 56 24.44 -6.22 17.61
CA GLU A 56 24.18 -5.42 18.82
C GLU A 56 24.26 -3.88 18.60
N LEU A 57 24.19 -3.40 17.35
CA LEU A 57 24.33 -1.99 16.99
C LEU A 57 23.00 -1.24 17.20
N LEU A 58 22.68 -0.99 18.47
CA LEU A 58 21.34 -0.59 18.91
C LEU A 58 21.02 0.92 18.76
N SER A 59 21.98 1.85 18.71
CA SER A 59 21.63 3.28 18.96
C SER A 59 21.35 4.14 17.73
N VAL A 60 22.18 4.11 16.68
CA VAL A 60 22.03 5.02 15.52
C VAL A 60 21.03 4.48 14.50
N VAL A 61 21.04 3.17 14.27
CA VAL A 61 20.21 2.51 13.25
C VAL A 61 18.73 2.44 13.68
N MET A 62 18.46 2.38 15.00
CA MET A 62 17.12 2.49 15.57
C MET A 62 16.46 3.86 15.34
N GLN A 63 17.21 4.91 14.99
CA GLN A 63 16.63 6.20 14.64
C GLN A 63 16.35 6.33 13.14
N VAL A 64 17.23 5.82 12.28
CA VAL A 64 17.12 5.97 10.82
C VAL A 64 16.00 5.09 10.24
N LEU A 65 15.83 3.86 10.75
CA LEU A 65 14.84 2.92 10.21
C LEU A 65 13.38 3.38 10.43
N PRO A 66 12.97 3.83 11.63
CA PRO A 66 11.64 4.39 11.83
C PRO A 66 11.39 5.66 11.01
N VAL A 67 12.39 6.53 10.85
CA VAL A 67 12.27 7.73 9.99
C VAL A 67 12.05 7.33 8.53
N THR A 68 12.78 6.33 8.05
CA THR A 68 12.64 5.81 6.68
C THR A 68 11.26 5.20 6.47
N ALA A 69 10.74 4.45 7.46
CA ALA A 69 9.40 3.90 7.42
C ALA A 69 8.31 4.99 7.45
N LEU A 70 8.47 6.02 8.28
CA LEU A 70 7.55 7.16 8.35
C LEU A 70 7.51 7.92 7.02
N MET A 71 8.69 8.23 6.46
CA MET A 71 8.81 8.87 5.14
C MET A 71 8.18 8.01 4.04
N GLY A 72 8.39 6.70 4.05
CA GLY A 72 7.75 5.78 3.12
C GLY A 72 6.22 5.85 3.19
N ASN A 73 5.63 5.84 4.40
CA ASN A 73 4.19 5.96 4.59
C ASN A 73 3.63 7.33 4.16
N LEU A 74 4.36 8.42 4.40
CA LEU A 74 4.00 9.76 3.92
C LEU A 74 3.97 9.82 2.38
N ILE A 75 4.97 9.22 1.74
CA ILE A 75 5.05 9.17 0.28
C ILE A 75 3.92 8.31 -0.31
N ILE A 76 3.57 7.18 0.34
CA ILE A 76 2.40 6.36 -0.04
C ILE A 76 1.13 7.21 0.03
N PHE A 77 0.93 7.95 1.11
CA PHE A 77 -0.23 8.82 1.28
C PHE A 77 -0.28 9.92 0.22
N ALA A 78 0.84 10.61 -0.03
CA ALA A 78 0.93 11.62 -1.09
C ALA A 78 0.66 11.03 -2.49
N GLY A 79 1.16 9.83 -2.77
CA GLY A 79 0.88 9.09 -4.00
C GLY A 79 -0.61 8.75 -4.16
N ALA A 80 -1.27 8.34 -3.08
CA ALA A 80 -2.71 8.09 -3.06
C ALA A 80 -3.54 9.37 -3.31
N LEU A 81 -3.10 10.52 -2.77
CA LEU A 81 -3.76 11.81 -3.03
C LEU A 81 -3.65 12.23 -4.51
N LEU A 82 -2.50 11.99 -5.14
CA LEU A 82 -2.35 12.28 -6.56
C LEU A 82 -3.21 11.37 -7.43
N LEU A 83 -3.56 10.17 -6.97
CA LEU A 83 -4.42 9.22 -7.70
C LEU A 83 -5.89 9.67 -7.80
N PHE A 84 -6.30 10.72 -7.08
CA PHE A 84 -7.60 11.37 -7.31
C PHE A 84 -7.76 12.01 -8.69
N SER A 85 -6.67 12.18 -9.45
CA SER A 85 -6.74 12.66 -10.83
C SER A 85 -7.29 11.65 -11.83
N VAL A 86 -7.59 10.41 -11.41
CA VAL A 86 -8.21 9.39 -12.26
C VAL A 86 -9.63 9.81 -12.67
N PRO A 87 -10.03 9.56 -13.94
CA PRO A 87 -11.37 9.93 -14.43
C PRO A 87 -12.50 9.41 -13.54
N THR A 88 -13.54 10.22 -13.37
CA THR A 88 -14.74 9.90 -12.58
C THR A 88 -15.49 8.65 -13.05
N GLU A 89 -15.29 8.29 -14.31
CA GLU A 89 -15.90 7.14 -14.99
C GLU A 89 -15.47 5.78 -14.42
N VAL A 90 -14.34 5.73 -13.70
CA VAL A 90 -13.88 4.51 -13.01
C VAL A 90 -14.77 4.17 -11.80
N ASN A 91 -15.67 5.08 -11.39
CA ASN A 91 -16.60 4.93 -10.27
C ASN A 91 -15.94 4.37 -8.99
N SER A 92 -14.70 4.80 -8.72
CA SER A 92 -13.84 4.24 -7.68
C SER A 92 -13.34 5.31 -6.69
N ARG A 93 -13.87 6.53 -6.76
CA ARG A 93 -13.50 7.64 -5.86
C ARG A 93 -13.74 7.29 -4.40
N GLY A 94 -14.85 6.61 -4.08
CA GLY A 94 -15.11 6.14 -2.71
C GLY A 94 -14.03 5.19 -2.17
N LEU A 95 -13.51 4.31 -3.04
CA LEU A 95 -12.43 3.39 -2.68
C LEU A 95 -11.11 4.13 -2.43
N LEU A 96 -10.79 5.14 -3.26
CA LEU A 96 -9.62 5.99 -3.03
C LEU A 96 -9.72 6.82 -1.75
N ILE A 97 -10.89 7.38 -1.44
CA ILE A 97 -11.10 8.12 -0.17
C ILE A 97 -10.85 7.20 1.01
N GLY A 98 -11.46 6.02 1.03
CA GLY A 98 -11.25 5.05 2.10
C GLY A 98 -9.80 4.57 2.18
N ALA A 99 -9.13 4.37 1.04
CA ALA A 99 -7.70 4.04 0.99
C ALA A 99 -6.84 5.16 1.59
N SER A 100 -7.07 6.41 1.20
CA SER A 100 -6.36 7.58 1.73
C SER A 100 -6.54 7.74 3.24
N VAL A 101 -7.75 7.52 3.77
CA VAL A 101 -8.01 7.54 5.22
C VAL A 101 -7.21 6.43 5.92
N GLY A 102 -7.18 5.22 5.36
CA GLY A 102 -6.38 4.11 5.89
C GLY A 102 -4.87 4.41 5.88
N PHE A 103 -4.34 4.98 4.79
CA PHE A 103 -2.94 5.38 4.71
C PHE A 103 -2.60 6.52 5.68
N PHE A 104 -3.51 7.46 5.89
CA PHE A 104 -3.34 8.50 6.89
C PHE A 104 -3.31 7.93 8.32
N ALA A 105 -4.17 6.96 8.64
CA ALA A 105 -4.11 6.24 9.91
C ALA A 105 -2.75 5.53 10.10
N LYS A 106 -2.17 4.99 9.01
CA LYS A 106 -0.82 4.40 9.06
C LYS A 106 0.27 5.42 9.33
N VAL A 107 0.16 6.63 8.77
CA VAL A 107 1.09 7.74 9.04
C VAL A 107 1.02 8.15 10.50
N ILE A 108 -0.18 8.28 11.08
CA ILE A 108 -0.35 8.57 12.50
C ILE A 108 0.33 7.49 13.35
N PHE A 109 0.03 6.21 13.07
CA PHE A 109 0.64 5.09 13.78
C PHE A 109 2.18 5.13 13.70
N ALA A 110 2.73 5.24 12.48
CA ALA A 110 4.18 5.29 12.28
C ALA A 110 4.83 6.49 12.97
N GLY A 111 4.16 7.66 12.95
CA GLY A 111 4.61 8.86 13.63
C GLY A 111 4.62 8.67 15.14
N THR A 112 3.54 8.15 15.73
CA THR A 112 3.47 7.92 17.18
C THR A 112 4.50 6.90 17.66
N VAL A 113 4.73 5.81 16.92
CA VAL A 113 5.76 4.82 17.26
C VAL A 113 7.16 5.43 17.17
N PHE A 114 7.41 6.35 16.24
CA PHE A 114 8.67 7.09 16.16
C PHE A 114 8.94 7.96 17.39
N TRP A 115 7.92 8.66 17.91
CA TRP A 115 8.05 9.48 19.13
C TRP A 115 8.11 8.64 20.41
N GLY A 116 7.49 7.46 20.41
CA GLY A 116 7.62 6.49 21.49
C GLY A 116 6.67 5.29 21.30
N PRO A 117 7.16 4.04 21.36
CA PRO A 117 6.34 2.85 21.13
C PRO A 117 5.22 2.66 22.16
N GLY A 118 5.31 3.28 23.34
CA GLY A 118 4.27 3.25 24.38
C GLY A 118 3.29 4.43 24.36
N PHE A 119 3.39 5.33 23.38
CA PHE A 119 2.55 6.54 23.33
C PHE A 119 1.08 6.23 22.99
N LEU A 120 0.85 5.17 22.19
CA LEU A 120 -0.48 4.66 21.89
C LEU A 120 -0.78 3.47 22.79
N GLY A 121 -1.96 3.46 23.42
CA GLY A 121 -2.48 2.23 24.03
C GLY A 121 -2.68 1.14 22.97
N LEU A 122 -2.47 -0.12 23.35
CA LEU A 122 -2.62 -1.31 22.50
C LEU A 122 -3.90 -1.30 21.63
N PRO A 123 -5.10 -0.95 22.15
CA PRO A 123 -6.32 -0.96 21.34
C PRO A 123 -6.27 0.06 20.20
N LEU A 124 -5.71 1.24 20.46
CA LEU A 124 -5.61 2.30 19.46
C LEU A 124 -4.56 1.97 18.40
N ALA A 125 -3.43 1.38 18.80
CA ALA A 125 -2.41 0.87 17.90
C ALA A 125 -2.97 -0.18 16.94
N LEU A 126 -3.74 -1.14 17.46
CA LEU A 126 -4.42 -2.18 16.67
C LEU A 126 -5.45 -1.59 15.71
N CYS A 127 -6.27 -0.64 16.15
CA CYS A 127 -7.25 0.04 15.30
C CYS A 127 -6.58 0.78 14.13
N LEU A 128 -5.49 1.52 14.38
CA LEU A 128 -4.76 2.23 13.33
C LEU A 128 -4.08 1.26 12.35
N LYS A 129 -3.53 0.14 12.83
CA LYS A 129 -3.02 -0.93 11.96
C LYS A 129 -4.12 -1.51 11.09
N LEU A 130 -5.27 -1.87 11.66
CA LEU A 130 -6.42 -2.40 10.92
C LEU A 130 -6.91 -1.42 9.86
N ALA A 131 -7.06 -0.13 10.19
CA ALA A 131 -7.43 0.91 9.25
C ALA A 131 -6.47 1.01 8.06
N ALA A 132 -5.16 0.86 8.31
CA ALA A 132 -4.15 0.83 7.25
C ALA A 132 -4.31 -0.37 6.30
N TYR A 133 -4.59 -1.55 6.84
CA TYR A 133 -4.83 -2.76 6.03
C TYR A 133 -6.13 -2.67 5.23
N ILE A 134 -7.20 -2.15 5.82
CA ILE A 134 -8.42 -1.82 5.10
C ILE A 134 -8.10 -0.86 3.95
N GLY A 135 -7.24 0.15 4.20
CA GLY A 135 -6.77 1.07 3.16
C GLY A 135 -6.06 0.37 2.00
N LEU A 136 -5.18 -0.60 2.27
CA LEU A 136 -4.52 -1.41 1.24
C LEU A 136 -5.50 -2.27 0.43
N ILE A 137 -6.52 -2.85 1.09
CA ILE A 137 -7.57 -3.64 0.42
C ILE A 137 -8.39 -2.74 -0.50
N LEU A 138 -8.85 -1.59 -0.01
CA LEU A 138 -9.61 -0.61 -0.80
C LEU A 138 -8.79 -0.10 -2.00
N PHE A 139 -7.49 0.11 -1.80
CA PHE A 139 -6.58 0.50 -2.87
C PHE A 139 -6.41 -0.59 -3.94
N ALA A 140 -6.31 -1.85 -3.54
CA ALA A 140 -6.27 -2.97 -4.48
C ALA A 140 -7.60 -3.11 -5.25
N LEU A 141 -8.75 -2.90 -4.60
CA LEU A 141 -10.06 -2.86 -5.27
C LEU A 141 -10.16 -1.68 -6.25
N PHE A 142 -9.60 -0.53 -5.90
CA PHE A 142 -9.46 0.60 -6.83
C PHE A 142 -8.64 0.21 -8.07
N LEU A 143 -7.48 -0.47 -7.89
CA LEU A 143 -6.66 -0.96 -9.01
C LEU A 143 -7.42 -1.94 -9.89
N ARG A 144 -8.23 -2.84 -9.30
CA ARG A 144 -9.12 -3.74 -10.05
C ARG A 144 -10.08 -2.95 -10.94
N ASN A 145 -10.78 -1.96 -10.39
CA ASN A 145 -11.75 -1.16 -11.16
C ASN A 145 -11.04 -0.36 -12.27
N LEU A 146 -9.84 0.14 -11.99
CA LEU A 146 -9.03 0.84 -12.98
C LEU A 146 -8.59 -0.07 -14.13
N LEU A 147 -8.15 -1.30 -13.85
CA LEU A 147 -7.80 -2.28 -14.90
C LEU A 147 -9.00 -2.66 -15.76
N LEU A 148 -10.17 -2.83 -15.15
CA LEU A 148 -11.42 -3.11 -15.88
C LEU A 148 -11.80 -1.94 -16.79
N TYR A 149 -11.66 -0.70 -16.31
CA TYR A 149 -11.89 0.49 -17.12
C TYR A 149 -10.93 0.61 -18.32
N LEU A 150 -9.67 0.16 -18.14
CA LEU A 150 -8.65 0.12 -19.19
C LEU A 150 -8.74 -1.13 -20.09
N ASN A 151 -9.74 -2.00 -19.89
CA ASN A 151 -9.90 -3.25 -20.62
C ASN A 151 -8.67 -4.20 -20.52
N ARG A 152 -7.97 -4.17 -19.37
CA ARG A 152 -6.78 -5.00 -19.05
C ARG A 152 -7.11 -6.08 -18.02
N SER A 153 -8.12 -6.89 -18.30
CA SER A 153 -8.56 -7.97 -17.42
C SER A 153 -7.51 -9.07 -17.24
N ASP A 154 -6.58 -9.19 -18.18
CA ASP A 154 -5.42 -10.08 -18.17
C ASP A 154 -4.49 -9.87 -16.97
N GLN A 155 -4.51 -8.68 -16.37
CA GLN A 155 -3.66 -8.32 -15.23
C GLN A 155 -4.33 -8.47 -13.86
N LEU A 156 -5.61 -8.88 -13.80
CA LEU A 156 -6.36 -8.99 -12.55
C LEU A 156 -5.73 -9.96 -11.54
N LEU A 157 -5.05 -11.01 -12.02
CA LEU A 157 -4.32 -11.96 -11.17
C LEU A 157 -3.32 -11.27 -10.24
N LYS A 158 -2.65 -10.21 -10.71
CA LYS A 158 -1.67 -9.45 -9.92
C LYS A 158 -2.35 -8.63 -8.82
N VAL A 159 -3.57 -8.14 -9.08
CA VAL A 159 -4.37 -7.44 -8.07
C VAL A 159 -4.87 -8.40 -6.99
N TYR A 160 -5.29 -9.61 -7.38
CA TYR A 160 -5.60 -10.66 -6.40
C TYR A 160 -4.37 -11.04 -5.58
N GLY A 161 -3.18 -11.11 -6.19
CA GLY A 161 -1.92 -11.28 -5.47
C GLY A 161 -1.64 -10.15 -4.45
N LEU A 162 -1.93 -8.89 -4.80
CA LEU A 162 -1.83 -7.76 -3.86
C LEU A 162 -2.83 -7.87 -2.69
N LEU A 163 -4.06 -8.34 -2.96
CA LEU A 163 -5.06 -8.58 -1.91
C LEU A 163 -4.61 -9.69 -0.96
N VAL A 164 -4.18 -10.83 -1.51
CA VAL A 164 -3.73 -11.98 -0.71
C VAL A 164 -2.53 -11.60 0.15
N THR A 165 -1.54 -10.90 -0.41
CA THR A 165 -0.38 -10.43 0.37
C THR A 165 -0.80 -9.46 1.47
N SER A 166 -1.73 -8.54 1.21
CA SER A 166 -2.26 -7.62 2.23
C SER A 166 -2.98 -8.35 3.38
N VAL A 167 -3.77 -9.38 3.08
CA VAL A 167 -4.45 -10.21 4.09
C VAL A 167 -3.47 -11.05 4.89
N LEU A 168 -2.48 -11.68 4.23
CA LEU A 168 -1.43 -12.43 4.90
C LEU A 168 -0.63 -11.54 5.87
N PHE A 169 -0.38 -10.29 5.49
CA PHE A 169 0.25 -9.32 6.37
C PHE A 169 -0.56 -8.97 7.60
N LEU A 170 -1.88 -8.76 7.43
CA LEU A 170 -2.78 -8.49 8.55
C LEU A 170 -2.77 -9.66 9.52
N LEU A 171 -2.94 -10.89 9.02
CA LEU A 171 -2.91 -12.11 9.82
C LEU A 171 -1.57 -12.31 10.52
N GLY A 172 -0.46 -12.11 9.80
CA GLY A 172 0.89 -12.20 10.36
C GLY A 172 1.13 -11.17 11.47
N SER A 173 0.77 -9.91 11.24
CA SER A 173 0.91 -8.84 12.25
C SER A 173 0.10 -9.11 13.51
N TRP A 174 -1.11 -9.64 13.38
CA TRP A 174 -1.96 -9.98 14.53
C TRP A 174 -1.43 -11.22 15.28
N CYS A 175 -0.96 -12.22 14.53
CA CYS A 175 -0.34 -13.41 15.11
C CYS A 175 0.91 -13.03 15.94
N MET A 176 1.74 -12.09 15.46
CA MET A 176 2.90 -11.60 16.21
C MET A 176 2.53 -10.98 17.55
N GLU A 177 1.52 -10.11 17.57
CA GLU A 177 1.09 -9.46 18.82
C GLU A 177 0.53 -10.49 19.81
N LEU A 178 -0.25 -11.45 19.33
CA LEU A 178 -0.79 -12.52 20.17
C LEU A 178 0.31 -13.46 20.71
N VAL A 179 1.32 -13.77 19.89
CA VAL A 179 2.48 -14.59 20.31
C VAL A 179 3.35 -13.85 21.33
N MET A 180 3.52 -12.54 21.16
CA MET A 180 4.20 -11.68 22.15
C MET A 180 3.44 -11.65 23.47
N ASP A 181 2.12 -11.47 23.45
CA ASP A 181 1.27 -11.48 24.64
C ASP A 181 1.28 -12.84 25.37
N LEU A 182 1.41 -13.95 24.63
CA LEU A 182 1.50 -15.30 25.19
C LEU A 182 2.92 -15.71 25.64
N GLY A 183 3.94 -14.86 25.45
CA GLY A 183 5.32 -15.14 25.86
C GLY A 183 6.04 -16.25 25.05
N LEU A 184 5.53 -16.61 23.87
CA LEU A 184 6.05 -17.70 23.04
C LEU A 184 7.18 -17.21 22.08
N ILE A 185 8.30 -16.76 22.65
CA ILE A 185 9.17 -15.75 22.01
C ILE A 185 10.22 -16.28 21.01
N LYS A 186 10.63 -17.55 21.00
CA LYS A 186 11.88 -17.93 20.28
C LYS A 186 11.74 -18.63 18.92
N PHE A 187 10.84 -19.60 18.74
CA PHE A 187 10.73 -20.31 17.44
C PHE A 187 9.62 -19.76 16.53
N THR A 188 8.55 -19.22 17.12
CA THR A 188 7.37 -18.72 16.40
C THR A 188 7.65 -17.40 15.68
N LEU A 189 8.48 -16.52 16.26
CA LEU A 189 8.83 -15.21 15.69
C LEU A 189 9.50 -15.31 14.30
N ILE A 190 10.45 -16.23 14.14
CA ILE A 190 11.21 -16.40 12.89
C ILE A 190 10.28 -16.86 11.74
N HIS A 191 9.35 -17.77 12.03
CA HIS A 191 8.38 -18.26 11.04
C HIS A 191 7.36 -17.19 10.64
N ILE A 192 6.93 -16.35 11.57
CA ILE A 192 6.00 -15.27 11.24
C ILE A 192 6.72 -14.18 10.42
N TYR A 193 7.95 -13.83 10.79
CA TYR A 193 8.76 -12.90 10.01
C TYR A 193 9.07 -13.41 8.60
N SER A 194 9.36 -14.71 8.41
CA SER A 194 9.65 -15.26 7.08
C SER A 194 8.43 -15.20 6.14
N VAL A 195 7.22 -15.46 6.64
CA VAL A 195 5.98 -15.34 5.87
C VAL A 195 5.66 -13.86 5.55
N MET A 196 5.86 -12.96 6.51
CA MET A 196 5.68 -11.52 6.29
C MET A 196 6.70 -10.96 5.28
N LEU A 197 7.94 -11.47 5.27
CA LEU A 197 8.99 -11.04 4.34
C LEU A 197 8.66 -11.35 2.88
N VAL A 198 8.08 -12.52 2.62
CA VAL A 198 7.62 -12.92 1.28
C VAL A 198 6.50 -11.97 0.81
N GLY A 199 5.54 -11.67 1.67
CA GLY A 199 4.52 -10.66 1.39
C GLY A 199 5.12 -9.28 1.12
N LEU A 200 6.12 -8.88 1.91
CA LEU A 200 6.79 -7.57 1.84
C LEU A 200 7.49 -7.37 0.51
N PHE A 201 8.12 -8.43 0.00
CA PHE A 201 8.82 -8.40 -1.26
C PHE A 201 7.85 -8.51 -2.46
N LEU A 202 6.84 -9.37 -2.37
CA LEU A 202 5.87 -9.57 -3.45
C LEU A 202 5.02 -8.33 -3.72
N TYR A 203 4.66 -7.55 -2.69
CA TYR A 203 3.80 -6.38 -2.84
C TYR A 203 4.35 -5.30 -3.81
N PRO A 204 5.57 -4.73 -3.60
CA PRO A 204 6.14 -3.75 -4.53
C PRO A 204 6.45 -4.38 -5.90
N CYS A 205 6.79 -5.67 -5.99
CA CYS A 205 7.02 -6.35 -7.26
C CYS A 205 5.74 -6.46 -8.10
N LEU A 206 4.65 -6.94 -7.50
CA LEU A 206 3.34 -7.02 -8.16
C LEU A 206 2.83 -5.64 -8.56
N PHE A 207 2.97 -4.66 -7.66
CA PHE A 207 2.57 -3.29 -7.93
C PHE A 207 3.41 -2.62 -9.02
N TYR A 208 4.71 -2.84 -9.05
CA TYR A 208 5.58 -2.33 -10.13
C TYR A 208 5.19 -2.91 -11.49
N SER A 209 4.88 -4.22 -11.53
CA SER A 209 4.40 -4.87 -12.74
C SER A 209 3.09 -4.28 -13.22
N LEU A 210 2.16 -3.99 -12.30
CA LEU A 210 0.90 -3.32 -12.61
C LEU A 210 1.10 -1.87 -13.07
N LYS A 211 1.99 -1.11 -12.42
CA LYS A 211 2.32 0.27 -12.80
C LYS A 211 2.79 0.35 -14.25
N LYS A 212 3.62 -0.58 -14.72
CA LYS A 212 4.08 -0.63 -16.11
C LYS A 212 2.93 -0.78 -17.11
N VAL A 213 1.87 -1.50 -16.75
CA VAL A 213 0.69 -1.69 -17.60
C VAL A 213 -0.24 -0.48 -17.54
N LEU A 214 -0.36 0.12 -16.36
CA LEU A 214 -1.24 1.26 -16.08
C LEU A 214 -0.68 2.59 -16.61
N ALA A 215 0.65 2.72 -16.73
CA ALA A 215 1.34 3.93 -17.17
C ALA A 215 2.70 3.60 -17.81
N PRO A 216 2.73 3.14 -19.09
CA PRO A 216 3.97 2.85 -19.82
C PRO A 216 4.88 4.08 -19.97
#